data_AF-A0A0F8W7N8-F1
#
_entry.id   AF-A0A0F8W7N8-F1
#
_cell.length_a   1.000
_cell.length_b   1.000
_cell.length_c   1.000
_cell.angle_alpha   90.00
_cell.angle_beta   90.00
_cell.angle_gamma   90.00
#
_symmetry.space_group_name_H-M   'P 1'
#
loop_
_entity.id
_entity.type
_entity.pdbx_description
1 polymer ?
#
loop_
_entity_poly.entity_id
_entity_poly.type
_entity_poly.pdbx_seq_one_letter_code
_entity_poly.pdbx_strand_id
1 'polypeptide(L)'
;MSTLHSGSRRRAVNRNPLRHWALIAVMAAGAASAPVLRLLEVTGAAHPDLGNIGQPLLFGLAIMAAATLLIWASEVAETEVSATLALVVLALIAVLPEYAVDLFFAWTAPDNPENAHLAVANMTGANRLLVGLAWPMIFLVFWLRTRAKSMAVERSNSLGILFLGAATLYSFSIPIRGHLSLIDT
;
A
#
# COMPACT_ATOMS: atom_id res chain seq x y z
N MET A 1 47.09 -36.68 -1.06
CA MET A 1 45.87 -37.31 -1.61
C MET A 1 44.98 -37.72 -0.45
N SER A 2 44.06 -36.85 0.00
CA SER A 2 42.91 -37.18 0.85
C SER A 2 42.14 -35.89 1.16
N THR A 3 41.02 -35.72 0.47
CA THR A 3 40.10 -34.59 0.49
C THR A 3 39.18 -34.64 1.71
N LEU A 4 39.19 -33.61 2.57
CA LEU A 4 38.15 -33.40 3.58
C LEU A 4 36.94 -32.74 2.91
N HIS A 5 35.92 -33.54 2.60
CA HIS A 5 34.61 -33.08 2.15
C HIS A 5 33.80 -32.60 3.37
N SER A 6 33.77 -31.29 3.58
CA SER A 6 32.87 -30.62 4.51
C SER A 6 31.43 -30.68 3.96
N GLY A 7 30.65 -31.67 4.39
CA GLY A 7 29.23 -31.79 4.09
C GLY A 7 28.43 -30.65 4.72
N SER A 8 28.01 -29.69 3.90
CA SER A 8 27.08 -28.64 4.29
C SER A 8 25.70 -29.27 4.57
N ARG A 9 25.32 -29.35 5.85
CA ARG A 9 23.95 -29.70 6.26
C ARG A 9 23.01 -28.59 5.78
N ARG A 10 22.43 -28.74 4.59
CA ARG A 10 21.26 -27.95 4.18
C ARG A 10 20.16 -28.22 5.20
N ARG A 11 19.84 -27.25 6.05
CA ARG A 11 18.63 -27.30 6.90
C ARG A 11 17.45 -27.57 5.99
N ALA A 12 16.79 -28.71 6.16
CA ALA A 12 15.54 -29.00 5.49
C ALA A 12 14.52 -27.92 5.92
N VAL A 13 14.15 -27.03 5.00
CA VAL A 13 13.09 -26.06 5.21
C VAL A 13 11.80 -26.86 5.34
N ASN A 14 11.22 -26.93 6.53
CA ASN A 14 9.98 -27.65 6.78
C ASN A 14 8.81 -26.89 6.10
N ARG A 15 8.56 -27.20 4.83
CA ARG A 15 7.45 -26.65 4.04
C ARG A 15 6.18 -27.40 4.42
N ASN A 16 5.44 -26.90 5.43
CA ASN A 16 4.10 -27.42 5.73
C ASN A 16 3.08 -26.73 4.80
N PRO A 17 2.62 -27.35 3.70
CA PRO A 17 1.72 -26.71 2.74
C PRO A 17 0.37 -26.32 3.37
N LEU A 18 -0.13 -27.10 4.33
CA LEU A 18 -1.39 -26.84 5.01
C LEU A 18 -1.37 -25.50 5.76
N ARG A 19 -0.22 -25.14 6.36
CA ARG A 19 -0.08 -23.86 7.06
C ARG A 19 -0.19 -22.67 6.09
N HIS A 20 0.41 -22.77 4.90
CA HIS A 20 0.37 -21.70 3.91
C HIS A 20 -1.03 -21.53 3.32
N TRP A 21 -1.70 -22.63 2.98
CA TRP A 21 -3.10 -22.60 2.54
C TRP A 21 -4.03 -22.06 3.62
N ALA A 22 -3.83 -22.42 4.89
CA ALA A 22 -4.59 -21.86 6.00
C ALA A 22 -4.37 -20.34 6.14
N LEU A 23 -3.13 -19.86 6.04
CA LEU A 23 -2.83 -18.42 6.08
C LEU A 23 -3.51 -17.67 4.93
N ILE A 24 -3.44 -18.18 3.70
CA ILE A 24 -4.12 -17.58 2.55
C ILE A 24 -5.63 -17.54 2.78
N ALA A 25 -6.22 -18.64 3.28
CA ALA A 25 -7.65 -18.71 3.56
C ALA A 25 -8.08 -17.71 4.65
N VAL A 26 -7.29 -17.54 5.70
CA VAL A 26 -7.54 -16.56 6.76
C VAL A 26 -7.49 -15.14 6.20
N MET A 27 -6.47 -14.81 5.41
CA MET A 27 -6.35 -13.49 4.80
C MET A 27 -7.47 -13.23 3.79
N ALA A 28 -7.88 -14.25 3.03
CA ALA A 28 -9.01 -14.15 2.10
C ALA A 28 -10.34 -13.93 2.83
N ALA A 29 -10.58 -14.65 3.93
CA ALA A 29 -11.75 -14.44 4.78
C ALA A 29 -11.75 -13.03 5.40
N GLY A 30 -10.58 -12.57 5.88
CA GLY A 30 -10.41 -11.20 6.39
C GLY A 30 -10.72 -10.15 5.33
N ALA A 31 -10.16 -10.29 4.13
CA ALA A 31 -10.40 -9.39 3.00
C ALA A 31 -11.88 -9.39 2.55
N ALA A 32 -12.53 -10.55 2.55
CA ALA A 32 -13.94 -10.68 2.15
C ALA A 32 -14.93 -10.14 3.19
N SER A 33 -14.51 -9.99 4.46
CA SER A 33 -15.42 -9.60 5.54
C SER A 33 -16.13 -8.25 5.29
N ALA A 34 -15.41 -7.23 4.82
CA ALA A 34 -15.99 -5.91 4.55
C ALA A 34 -16.96 -5.89 3.35
N PRO A 35 -16.62 -6.44 2.16
CA PRO A 35 -17.58 -6.57 1.06
C PRO A 35 -18.82 -7.37 1.43
N VAL A 36 -18.66 -8.48 2.18
CA VAL A 36 -19.79 -9.31 2.62
C VAL A 36 -20.70 -8.53 3.55
N LEU A 37 -20.17 -7.82 4.55
CA LEU A 37 -20.98 -6.98 5.43
C LEU A 37 -21.72 -5.89 4.67
N ARG A 38 -21.03 -5.20 3.75
CA ARG A 38 -21.67 -4.17 2.93
C ARG A 38 -22.78 -4.74 2.05
N LEU A 39 -22.60 -5.95 1.50
CA LEU A 39 -23.63 -6.63 0.74
C LEU A 39 -24.83 -7.00 1.60
N LEU A 40 -24.61 -7.48 2.83
CA LEU A 40 -25.68 -7.81 3.78
C LEU A 40 -26.50 -6.58 4.19
N GLU A 41 -25.84 -5.44 4.39
CA GLU A 41 -26.49 -4.15 4.67
C GLU A 41 -27.35 -3.69 3.49
N VAL A 42 -26.78 -3.67 2.27
CA VAL A 42 -27.48 -3.20 1.06
C VAL A 42 -28.67 -4.10 0.70
N THR A 43 -28.58 -5.41 0.95
CA THR A 43 -29.67 -6.36 0.72
C THR A 43 -30.71 -6.38 1.84
N GLY A 44 -30.45 -5.67 2.95
CA GLY A 44 -31.31 -5.66 4.12
C GLY A 44 -31.34 -6.98 4.91
N ALA A 45 -30.46 -7.93 4.58
CA ALA A 45 -30.43 -9.26 5.19
C ALA A 45 -29.94 -9.21 6.64
N ALA A 46 -28.97 -8.34 6.95
CA ALA A 46 -28.48 -8.11 8.29
C ALA A 46 -27.90 -6.69 8.42
N HIS A 47 -28.09 -6.06 9.58
CA HIS A 47 -27.46 -4.79 9.93
C HIS A 47 -26.69 -4.99 11.25
N PRO A 48 -25.46 -5.54 11.19
CA PRO A 48 -24.66 -5.73 12.39
C PRO A 48 -24.25 -4.37 12.95
N ASP A 49 -24.73 -4.02 14.14
CA ASP A 49 -24.26 -2.82 14.84
C ASP A 49 -22.88 -3.09 15.45
N LEU A 50 -21.85 -2.73 14.71
CA LEU A 50 -20.44 -2.86 15.11
C LEU A 50 -19.95 -1.65 15.92
N GLY A 51 -20.79 -0.64 16.13
CA GLY A 51 -20.46 0.62 16.78
C GLY A 51 -19.36 1.43 16.06
N ASN A 52 -19.08 2.61 16.61
CA ASN A 52 -18.18 3.61 16.00
C ASN A 52 -16.71 3.16 15.91
N ILE A 53 -16.30 2.14 16.67
CA ILE A 53 -14.92 1.64 16.69
C ILE A 53 -14.81 0.32 15.90
N GLY A 54 -15.80 -0.56 16.01
CA GLY A 54 -15.73 -1.87 15.37
C GLY A 54 -15.80 -1.77 13.85
N GLN A 55 -16.60 -0.84 13.32
CA GLN A 55 -16.76 -0.68 11.88
C GLN A 55 -15.46 -0.18 11.20
N PRO A 56 -14.79 0.91 11.61
CA PRO A 56 -13.52 1.30 11.01
C PRO A 56 -12.42 0.25 11.15
N LEU A 57 -12.34 -0.45 12.29
CA LEU A 57 -11.35 -1.49 12.50
C LEU A 57 -11.55 -2.67 11.55
N LEU A 58 -12.79 -3.15 11.40
CA LEU A 58 -13.08 -4.26 10.52
C LEU A 58 -12.76 -3.91 9.06
N PHE A 59 -13.24 -2.75 8.59
CA PHE A 59 -12.98 -2.31 7.22
C PHE A 59 -11.49 -2.06 6.97
N GLY A 60 -10.80 -1.43 7.91
CA GLY A 60 -9.35 -1.22 7.82
C GLY A 60 -8.56 -2.53 7.77
N LEU A 61 -8.90 -3.50 8.63
CA LEU A 61 -8.28 -4.83 8.62
C LEU A 61 -8.59 -5.59 7.33
N ALA A 62 -9.80 -5.48 6.78
CA ALA A 62 -10.16 -6.10 5.52
C ALA A 62 -9.35 -5.52 4.35
N ILE A 63 -9.21 -4.19 4.27
CA ILE A 63 -8.36 -3.52 3.27
C ILE A 63 -6.90 -3.98 3.42
N MET A 64 -6.39 -4.07 4.65
CA MET A 64 -5.01 -4.52 4.88
C MET A 64 -4.79 -5.98 4.53
N ALA A 65 -5.77 -6.84 4.81
CA ALA A 65 -5.73 -8.24 4.42
C ALA A 65 -5.72 -8.39 2.90
N ALA A 66 -6.56 -7.62 2.18
CA ALA A 66 -6.61 -7.60 0.73
C ALA A 66 -5.28 -7.11 0.12
N ALA A 67 -4.73 -5.99 0.59
CA ALA A 67 -3.45 -5.47 0.10
C ALA A 67 -2.30 -6.46 0.32
N THR A 68 -2.28 -7.16 1.47
CA THR A 68 -1.27 -8.19 1.75
C THR A 68 -1.39 -9.38 0.79
N LEU A 69 -2.62 -9.85 0.50
CA LEU A 69 -2.83 -10.90 -0.50
C LEU A 69 -2.35 -10.48 -1.88
N LEU A 70 -2.61 -9.23 -2.27
CA LEU A 70 -2.14 -8.69 -3.55
C LEU A 70 -0.61 -8.61 -3.61
N ILE A 71 0.07 -8.26 -2.51
CA ILE A 71 1.53 -8.30 -2.42
C ILE A 71 2.05 -9.72 -2.67
N TRP A 72 1.51 -10.72 -1.96
CA TRP A 72 1.92 -12.12 -2.18
C TRP A 72 1.61 -12.62 -3.60
N ALA A 73 0.46 -12.24 -4.15
CA ALA A 73 0.11 -12.57 -5.52
C ALA A 73 1.07 -11.90 -6.53
N SER A 74 1.47 -10.65 -6.29
CA SER A 74 2.43 -9.92 -7.12
C SER A 74 3.83 -10.55 -7.08
N GLU A 75 4.30 -11.02 -5.92
CA GLU A 75 5.57 -11.74 -5.80
C GLU A 75 5.58 -13.04 -6.61
N VAL A 76 4.45 -13.76 -6.65
CA VAL A 76 4.31 -14.95 -7.50
C VAL A 76 4.21 -14.56 -8.97
N ALA A 77 3.47 -13.49 -9.29
CA ALA A 77 3.31 -13.02 -10.67
C ALA A 77 4.64 -12.53 -11.28
N GLU A 78 5.58 -12.06 -10.46
CA GLU A 78 6.93 -11.65 -10.89
C GLU A 78 7.67 -12.76 -11.65
N THR A 79 7.34 -14.04 -11.44
CA THR A 79 7.99 -15.15 -12.19
C THR A 79 7.62 -15.17 -13.67
N GLU A 80 6.50 -14.54 -14.04
CA GLU A 80 5.93 -14.57 -15.39
C GLU A 80 6.01 -13.22 -16.13
N VAL A 81 6.42 -12.15 -15.45
CA VAL A 81 6.49 -10.78 -16.02
C VAL A 81 7.87 -10.16 -15.81
N SER A 82 8.13 -9.00 -16.42
CA SER A 82 9.41 -8.31 -16.24
C SER A 82 9.56 -7.80 -14.80
N ALA A 83 10.76 -7.93 -14.23
CA ALA A 83 11.06 -7.46 -12.87
C ALA A 83 10.70 -5.97 -12.68
N THR A 84 10.94 -5.12 -13.68
CA THR A 84 10.56 -3.71 -13.63
C THR A 84 9.04 -3.51 -13.54
N LEU A 85 8.26 -4.27 -14.31
CA LEU A 85 6.79 -4.19 -14.26
C LEU A 85 6.28 -4.68 -12.91
N ALA A 86 6.81 -5.80 -12.41
CA ALA A 86 6.46 -6.32 -11.10
C ALA A 86 6.76 -5.31 -9.98
N LEU A 87 7.92 -4.64 -10.00
CA LEU A 87 8.26 -3.61 -9.03
C LEU A 87 7.30 -2.41 -9.07
N VAL A 88 6.88 -1.96 -10.26
CA VAL A 88 5.91 -0.85 -10.40
C VAL A 88 4.55 -1.27 -9.85
N VAL A 89 4.08 -2.48 -10.16
CA VAL A 89 2.81 -3.02 -9.65
C VAL A 89 2.88 -3.19 -8.13
N LEU A 90 3.97 -3.73 -7.61
CA LEU A 90 4.18 -3.88 -6.17
C LEU A 90 4.18 -2.54 -5.45
N ALA A 91 4.83 -1.52 -6.03
CA ALA A 91 4.81 -0.16 -5.49
C ALA A 91 3.39 0.43 -5.48
N LEU A 92 2.60 0.21 -6.53
CA LEU A 92 1.20 0.64 -6.59
C LEU A 92 0.32 -0.08 -5.54
N ILE A 93 0.49 -1.39 -5.40
CA ILE A 93 -0.25 -2.19 -4.40
C ILE A 93 0.08 -1.71 -2.98
N ALA A 94 1.35 -1.37 -2.70
CA ALA A 94 1.78 -0.93 -1.38
C ALA A 94 1.07 0.35 -0.89
N VAL A 95 0.67 1.22 -1.82
CA VAL A 95 -0.08 2.45 -1.52
C VAL A 95 -1.59 2.32 -1.79
N LEU A 96 -2.05 1.15 -2.24
CA LEU A 96 -3.46 0.91 -2.57
C LEU A 96 -4.45 1.18 -1.42
N PRO A 97 -4.15 0.85 -0.15
CA PRO A 97 -5.04 1.18 0.97
C PRO A 97 -5.32 2.68 1.09
N GLU A 98 -4.31 3.52 0.84
CA GLU A 98 -4.43 4.98 0.85
C GLU A 98 -5.39 5.45 -0.25
N TYR A 99 -5.20 4.93 -1.47
CA TYR A 99 -6.08 5.25 -2.60
C TYR A 99 -7.51 4.77 -2.40
N ALA A 100 -7.73 3.65 -1.71
CA ALA A 100 -9.07 3.16 -1.42
C ALA A 100 -9.84 4.11 -0.50
N VAL A 101 -9.18 4.65 0.52
CA VAL A 101 -9.78 5.63 1.45
C VAL A 101 -10.01 6.97 0.75
N ASP A 102 -9.04 7.44 -0.02
CA ASP A 102 -9.15 8.71 -0.74
C ASP A 102 -10.27 8.68 -1.79
N LEU A 103 -10.37 7.59 -2.55
CA LEU A 103 -11.44 7.36 -3.52
C LEU A 103 -12.81 7.31 -2.84
N PHE A 104 -12.92 6.71 -1.65
CA PHE A 104 -14.17 6.69 -0.90
C PHE A 104 -14.65 8.11 -0.54
N PHE A 105 -13.75 8.96 -0.04
CA PHE A 105 -14.10 10.35 0.28
C PHE A 105 -14.46 11.14 -0.99
N ALA A 106 -13.69 10.99 -2.07
CA ALA A 106 -13.99 11.64 -3.34
C ALA A 106 -15.33 11.18 -3.94
N TRP A 107 -15.63 9.88 -3.87
CA TRP A 107 -16.88 9.30 -4.40
C TRP A 107 -18.11 9.73 -3.61
N THR A 108 -17.98 9.88 -2.29
CA THR A 108 -19.10 10.24 -1.40
C THR A 108 -19.22 11.76 -1.19
N ALA A 109 -18.30 12.56 -1.72
CA ALA A 109 -18.33 14.02 -1.65
C ALA A 109 -19.62 14.68 -2.19
N PRO A 110 -20.28 14.17 -3.26
CA PRO A 110 -21.54 14.75 -3.72
C PRO A 110 -22.68 14.65 -2.69
N ASP A 111 -22.73 13.55 -1.94
CA ASP A 111 -23.76 13.30 -0.93
C ASP A 111 -23.39 13.90 0.44
N ASN A 112 -22.09 13.98 0.73
CA ASN A 112 -21.55 14.60 1.94
C ASN A 112 -20.40 15.57 1.58
N PRO A 113 -20.68 16.87 1.45
CA PRO A 113 -19.69 17.87 1.03
C PRO A 113 -18.43 17.95 1.89
N GLU A 114 -18.50 17.57 3.19
CA GLU A 114 -17.31 17.55 4.05
C GLU A 114 -16.25 16.55 3.57
N ASN A 115 -16.67 15.47 2.89
CA ASN A 115 -15.75 14.46 2.37
C ASN A 115 -14.84 15.01 1.26
N ALA A 116 -15.24 16.06 0.55
CA ALA A 116 -14.35 16.73 -0.40
C ALA A 116 -13.11 17.32 0.29
N HIS A 117 -13.30 17.94 1.46
CA HIS A 117 -12.20 18.47 2.26
C HIS A 117 -11.36 17.34 2.87
N LEU A 118 -12.01 16.25 3.31
CA LEU A 118 -11.31 15.07 3.84
C LEU A 118 -10.46 14.37 2.77
N ALA A 119 -10.93 14.26 1.53
CA ALA A 119 -10.15 13.70 0.42
C ALA A 119 -8.86 14.52 0.20
N VAL A 120 -8.98 15.84 0.03
CA VAL A 120 -7.81 16.71 -0.17
C VAL A 120 -6.87 16.68 1.05
N ALA A 121 -7.40 16.67 2.27
CA ALA A 121 -6.61 16.57 3.49
C ALA A 121 -5.89 15.22 3.60
N ASN A 122 -6.55 14.13 3.24
CA ASN A 122 -5.97 12.79 3.23
C ASN A 122 -4.83 12.69 2.19
N MET A 123 -5.12 13.04 0.93
CA MET A 123 -4.14 13.03 -0.17
C MET A 123 -2.89 13.88 0.16
N THR A 124 -3.06 15.08 0.70
CA THR A 124 -1.91 15.93 1.09
C THR A 124 -1.22 15.45 2.36
N GLY A 125 -1.97 14.91 3.33
CA GLY A 125 -1.46 14.33 4.56
C GLY A 125 -0.57 13.11 4.31
N ALA A 126 -1.01 12.20 3.46
CA ALA A 126 -0.27 11.00 3.06
C ALA A 126 1.10 11.37 2.45
N ASN A 127 1.13 12.33 1.53
CA ASN A 127 2.37 12.80 0.91
C ASN A 127 3.33 13.41 1.96
N ARG A 128 2.80 14.15 2.94
CA ARG A 128 3.60 14.72 4.04
C ARG A 128 4.15 13.64 4.97
N LEU A 129 3.38 12.61 5.29
CA LEU A 129 3.84 11.49 6.11
C LEU A 129 4.90 10.66 5.38
N LEU A 130 4.73 10.44 4.07
CA LEU A 130 5.69 9.72 3.25
C LEU A 130 7.06 10.44 3.23
N VAL A 131 7.07 11.73 2.89
CA VAL A 131 8.32 12.51 2.79
C VAL A 131 8.88 12.89 4.17
N GLY A 132 8.02 13.29 5.09
CA GLY A 132 8.42 13.82 6.40
C GLY A 132 8.70 12.77 7.47
N LEU A 133 8.15 11.56 7.34
CA LEU A 133 8.31 10.50 8.33
C LEU A 133 8.88 9.21 7.74
N ALA A 134 8.30 8.68 6.65
CA ALA A 134 8.73 7.38 6.11
C ALA A 134 10.17 7.42 5.56
N TRP A 135 10.52 8.39 4.71
CA TRP A 135 11.88 8.50 4.17
C TRP A 135 12.96 8.73 5.24
N PRO A 136 12.79 9.67 6.19
CA PRO A 136 13.72 9.82 7.31
C PRO A 136 13.85 8.57 8.17
N MET A 137 12.75 7.83 8.36
CA MET A 137 12.78 6.56 9.10
C MET A 137 13.58 5.49 8.36
N ILE A 138 13.41 5.36 7.05
CA ILE A 138 14.24 4.46 6.21
C ILE A 138 15.71 4.84 6.32
N PHE A 139 16.04 6.13 6.22
CA PHE A 139 17.40 6.61 6.36
C PHE A 139 17.96 6.37 7.77
N LEU A 140 17.15 6.54 8.82
CA LEU A 140 17.53 6.25 10.20
C LEU A 140 17.89 4.77 10.37
N VAL A 141 17.05 3.85 9.88
CA VAL A 141 17.33 2.40 9.91
C VAL A 141 18.61 2.07 9.14
N PHE A 142 18.79 2.68 7.96
CA PHE A 142 20.02 2.53 7.18
C PHE A 142 21.25 3.01 7.96
N TRP A 143 21.20 4.22 8.54
CA TRP A 143 22.30 4.79 9.32
C TRP A 143 22.63 3.96 10.55
N LEU A 144 21.63 3.47 11.28
CA LEU A 144 21.83 2.59 12.44
C LEU A 144 22.56 1.30 12.05
N ARG A 145 22.31 0.78 10.84
CA ARG A 145 22.92 -0.46 10.34
C ARG A 145 24.31 -0.28 9.73
N THR A 146 24.53 0.78 8.95
CA THR A 146 25.76 0.96 8.16
C THR A 146 26.70 2.03 8.73
N ARG A 147 26.18 2.92 9.58
CA ARG A 147 26.85 4.17 10.04
C ARG A 147 27.27 5.11 8.91
N ALA A 148 26.83 4.86 7.67
CA ALA A 148 27.11 5.72 6.54
C ALA A 148 26.27 7.01 6.61
N LYS A 149 26.88 8.15 6.29
CA LYS A 149 26.22 9.47 6.34
C LYS A 149 25.50 9.85 5.05
N SER A 150 25.64 9.06 4.00
CA SER A 150 25.02 9.30 2.70
C SER A 150 24.44 8.01 2.15
N MET A 151 23.25 8.13 1.56
CA MET A 151 22.63 7.09 0.75
C MET A 151 22.68 7.59 -0.69
N ALA A 152 23.52 6.95 -1.52
CA ALA A 152 23.64 7.33 -2.92
C ALA A 152 22.35 6.95 -3.65
N VAL A 153 21.75 7.93 -4.35
CA VAL A 153 20.60 7.70 -5.22
C VAL A 153 21.13 7.28 -6.59
N GLU A 154 20.59 6.19 -7.12
CA GLU A 154 21.03 5.66 -8.41
C GLU A 154 20.55 6.56 -9.56
N ARG A 155 21.33 6.61 -10.65
CA ARG A 155 20.99 7.43 -11.83
C ARG A 155 19.69 6.98 -12.50
N SER A 156 19.30 5.72 -12.35
CA SER A 156 18.01 5.16 -12.79
C SER A 156 16.81 5.91 -12.20
N ASN A 157 16.93 6.47 -10.99
CA ASN A 157 15.88 7.26 -10.34
C ASN A 157 15.77 8.71 -10.84
N SER A 158 16.71 9.18 -11.68
CA SER A 158 16.73 10.58 -12.18
C SER A 158 15.42 10.97 -12.85
N LEU A 159 14.84 10.05 -13.62
CA LEU A 159 13.57 10.29 -14.31
C LEU A 159 12.43 10.50 -13.32
N GLY A 160 12.38 9.70 -12.25
CA GLY A 160 11.40 9.86 -11.18
C GLY A 160 11.53 11.19 -10.45
N ILE A 161 12.76 11.65 -10.20
CA ILE A 161 13.02 12.98 -9.60
C ILE A 161 12.55 14.11 -10.52
N LEU A 162 12.77 13.98 -11.84
CA LEU A 162 12.31 14.96 -12.82
C LEU A 162 10.77 15.05 -12.82
N PHE A 163 10.08 13.91 -12.88
CA PHE A 163 8.62 13.85 -12.83
C PHE A 163 8.09 14.43 -11.51
N LEU A 164 8.70 14.10 -10.38
CA LEU A 164 8.32 14.64 -9.07
C LEU A 164 8.52 16.15 -9.01
N GLY A 165 9.63 16.66 -9.55
CA GLY A 165 9.89 18.11 -9.65
C GLY A 165 8.87 18.83 -10.52
N ALA A 166 8.56 18.28 -11.70
CA ALA A 166 7.56 18.84 -12.61
C ALA A 166 6.15 18.84 -11.97
N ALA A 167 5.76 17.73 -11.33
CA ALA A 167 4.49 17.63 -10.61
C ALA A 167 4.41 18.64 -9.45
N THR A 168 5.50 18.81 -8.71
CA THR A 168 5.58 19.79 -7.61
C THR A 168 5.42 21.22 -8.13
N LEU A 169 6.10 21.56 -9.23
CA LEU A 169 5.96 22.87 -9.89
C LEU A 169 4.52 23.11 -10.35
N TYR A 170 3.89 22.12 -10.96
CA TYR A 170 2.48 22.20 -11.36
C TYR A 170 1.55 22.39 -10.17
N SER A 171 1.80 21.67 -9.07
CA SER A 171 0.97 21.71 -7.86
C SER A 171 0.87 23.12 -7.25
N PHE A 172 1.90 23.98 -7.36
CA PHE A 172 1.83 25.37 -6.92
C PHE A 172 0.75 26.20 -7.62
N SER A 173 0.30 25.80 -8.81
CA SER A 173 -0.81 26.45 -9.49
C SER A 173 -2.18 26.15 -8.87
N ILE A 174 -2.32 25.05 -8.12
CA ILE A 174 -3.61 24.62 -7.54
C ILE A 174 -4.07 25.59 -6.44
N PRO A 175 -3.25 25.97 -5.43
CA PRO A 175 -3.65 26.98 -4.44
C PRO A 175 -4.00 28.34 -5.04
N ILE A 176 -3.36 28.72 -6.16
CA ILE A 176 -3.61 29.99 -6.86
C ILE A 176 -4.99 29.98 -7.53
N ARG A 177 -5.41 28.84 -8.09
CA ARG A 177 -6.70 28.66 -8.75
C ARG A 177 -7.85 28.38 -7.78
N GLY A 178 -7.55 27.83 -6.60
CA GLY A 178 -8.54 27.55 -5.54
C GLY A 178 -9.51 26.41 -5.84
N HIS A 179 -9.30 25.64 -6.91
CA HIS A 179 -10.11 24.48 -7.28
C HIS A 179 -9.30 23.45 -8.06
N LEU A 180 -9.78 22.20 -8.07
CA LEU A 180 -9.30 21.12 -8.94
C LEU A 180 -10.27 20.97 -10.11
N SER A 181 -9.76 21.08 -11.32
CA SER A 181 -10.52 20.94 -12.57
C SER A 181 -10.30 19.57 -13.20
N LEU A 182 -11.17 19.21 -14.15
CA LEU A 182 -11.05 17.97 -14.93
C LEU A 182 -9.76 17.92 -15.79
N ILE A 183 -9.10 19.06 -16.00
CA ILE A 183 -7.82 19.16 -16.73
C ILE A 183 -6.63 18.83 -15.79
N ASP A 184 -6.83 18.89 -14.47
CA ASP A 184 -5.83 18.56 -13.47
C ASP A 184 -5.77 17.04 -13.16
N THR A 185 -6.78 16.28 -13.60
CA THR A 185 -6.94 14.82 -13.38
C THR A 185 -6.43 14.04 -14.59
#